data_AF-A0A8T4EYC5-F1
#
_entry.id   AF-A0A8T4EYC5-F1
#
_cell.length_a   1.000
_cell.length_b   1.000
_cell.length_c   1.000
_cell.angle_alpha   90.00
_cell.angle_beta   90.00
_cell.angle_gamma   90.00
#
_symmetry.space_group_name_H-M   'P 1'
#
loop_
_entity.id
_entity.type
_entity.pdbx_description
1 polymer ?
#
loop_
_entity_poly.entity_id
_entity_poly.type
_entity_poly.pdbx_seq_one_letter_code
_entity_poly.pdbx_strand_id
1 'polypeptide(L)'
;MRIAGRALRRLPTLAALVAVLVAALVSVAAEPSGQAALPGPVPVDALPHTAFFTMVKALGKDVAAAWPRTTEIWPRVDYRPMVLVVTKGAEAAAVTVDGIAPITPAEVRRWKVGAGGTFRTMDWNGHPTISVDAATAHYKNELETARALFFLASHELFHAYVQGGSRNIKPWPVLVGDIVDPGSRDTDFPLKAEPRYFRGMAYNELLKAYRGTSGERRAHLGAAAYWAGRWEREYGDEKRRLTVVDIIEGTADYFAQMATTLAAGRSDRSADMTYADGLSMAAGEAYPLGKAAGLVADQRGIDWKTSMGDQGRTPLSYALTGVVPKRGPDDPALKDSIDIEVVLANEALGTRISDAVAEFDRPALLVLRSSDADAAFTTTGFYRTASLPYSIALRTSTEFGTLTISNRSVLIARVDGELRFVIPFDPEKLLHGNVVRFSEPGLAGWVTVDPGPPLSGKKTYVMRDK
;
A
#
# COMPACT_ATOMS: atom_id res chain seq x y z
N MET A 1 -37.90 -27.97 42.48
CA MET A 1 -39.21 -27.39 42.09
C MET A 1 -39.06 -25.87 42.09
N ARG A 2 -39.48 -25.20 40.99
CA ARG A 2 -39.20 -23.80 40.54
C ARG A 2 -37.76 -23.60 40.03
N ILE A 3 -37.42 -23.50 38.74
CA ILE A 3 -37.96 -22.84 37.51
C ILE A 3 -37.96 -21.30 37.58
N ALA A 4 -37.38 -20.72 36.52
CA ALA A 4 -37.26 -19.32 36.09
C ALA A 4 -35.98 -18.58 36.56
N GLY A 5 -35.20 -17.91 35.72
CA GLY A 5 -35.38 -17.61 34.30
C GLY A 5 -34.06 -17.18 33.64
N ARG A 6 -33.91 -17.56 32.37
CA ARG A 6 -32.85 -17.14 31.46
C ARG A 6 -32.92 -15.62 31.25
N ALA A 7 -31.82 -14.92 31.53
CA ALA A 7 -31.53 -13.64 30.90
C ALA A 7 -30.56 -13.91 29.74
N LEU A 8 -31.07 -13.94 28.51
CA LEU A 8 -30.25 -13.81 27.31
C LEU A 8 -29.53 -12.46 27.38
N ARG A 9 -28.23 -12.46 27.70
CA ARG A 9 -27.37 -11.34 27.37
C ARG A 9 -27.17 -11.35 25.86
N ARG A 10 -27.74 -10.34 25.20
CA ARG A 10 -27.52 -10.05 23.78
C ARG A 10 -26.03 -9.82 23.57
N LEU A 11 -25.40 -10.73 22.83
CA LEU A 11 -24.08 -10.52 22.24
C LEU A 11 -24.18 -9.36 21.24
N PRO A 12 -23.34 -8.32 21.30
CA PRO A 12 -23.18 -7.43 20.17
C PRO A 12 -22.47 -8.19 19.05
N THR A 13 -23.24 -8.66 18.08
CA THR A 13 -22.79 -8.76 16.69
C THR A 13 -22.38 -7.37 16.22
N LEU A 14 -21.20 -7.17 15.66
CA LEU A 14 -20.99 -6.38 14.44
C LEU A 14 -19.52 -6.32 14.04
N ALA A 15 -19.33 -6.43 12.73
CA ALA A 15 -18.06 -6.43 12.03
C ALA A 15 -17.48 -5.02 11.93
N ALA A 16 -16.17 -4.89 12.13
CA ALA A 16 -15.33 -3.80 11.64
C ALA A 16 -13.88 -4.24 11.79
N LEU A 17 -13.32 -4.78 10.71
CA LEU A 17 -11.94 -5.25 10.64
C LEU A 17 -11.40 -4.88 9.26
N VAL A 18 -10.15 -4.41 9.24
CA VAL A 18 -9.31 -3.99 8.09
C VAL A 18 -9.26 -2.47 7.83
N ALA A 19 -8.18 -1.84 8.30
CA ALA A 19 -7.55 -0.66 7.69
C ALA A 19 -6.13 -0.59 8.30
N VAL A 20 -5.00 -0.48 7.57
CA VAL A 20 -4.56 0.53 6.59
C VAL A 20 -3.26 -0.05 5.96
N LEU A 21 -2.91 -0.06 4.67
CA LEU A 21 -3.38 0.59 3.43
C LEU A 21 -4.56 -0.14 2.79
N VAL A 22 -5.74 0.38 3.07
CA VAL A 22 -6.90 0.28 2.20
C VAL A 22 -7.59 1.63 2.41
N ALA A 23 -7.40 2.59 1.51
CA ALA A 23 -8.38 3.65 1.35
C ALA A 23 -9.56 3.04 0.57
N ALA A 24 -10.30 2.16 1.24
CA ALA A 24 -11.67 1.80 0.89
C ALA A 24 -12.53 2.32 2.03
N LEU A 25 -13.29 3.36 1.70
CA LEU A 25 -14.44 3.78 2.49
C LEU A 25 -15.35 2.57 2.69
N VAL A 26 -15.48 2.10 3.93
CA VAL A 26 -16.73 1.46 4.34
C VAL A 26 -17.61 2.56 4.88
N SER A 27 -18.36 3.20 3.98
CA SER A 27 -19.57 3.93 4.32
C SER A 27 -20.70 3.32 3.52
N VAL A 28 -21.37 2.33 4.12
CA VAL A 28 -22.70 1.89 3.67
C VAL A 28 -23.70 2.86 4.28
N ALA A 29 -23.93 3.97 3.58
CA ALA A 29 -25.16 4.72 3.68
C ALA A 29 -25.88 4.56 2.34
N ALA A 30 -26.92 3.74 2.33
CA ALA A 30 -27.79 3.58 1.18
C ALA A 30 -28.64 4.84 1.02
N GLU A 31 -28.39 5.60 -0.05
CA GLU A 31 -29.41 6.46 -0.65
C GLU A 31 -29.72 5.98 -2.07
N PRO A 32 -31.00 5.73 -2.41
CA PRO A 32 -31.38 5.29 -3.75
C PRO A 32 -31.37 6.51 -4.67
N SER A 33 -30.29 6.68 -5.43
CA SER A 33 -30.24 7.63 -6.54
C SER A 33 -29.98 6.85 -7.82
N GLY A 34 -30.83 7.04 -8.82
CA GLY A 34 -31.00 6.17 -9.99
C GLY A 34 -29.70 5.53 -10.52
N GLN A 35 -29.76 4.21 -10.70
CA GLN A 35 -28.76 3.40 -11.39
C GLN A 35 -28.66 3.91 -12.83
N ALA A 36 -27.70 4.78 -13.09
CA ALA A 36 -27.23 4.96 -14.45
C ALA A 36 -26.43 3.69 -14.80
N ALA A 37 -26.72 3.09 -15.96
CA ALA A 37 -25.88 2.01 -16.47
C ALA A 37 -24.42 2.50 -16.58
N LEU A 38 -23.44 1.59 -16.48
CA LEU A 38 -22.08 1.93 -16.88
C LEU A 38 -22.13 2.52 -18.30
N PRO A 39 -21.37 3.59 -18.58
CA PRO A 39 -21.30 4.11 -19.93
C PRO A 39 -20.81 2.98 -20.85
N GLY A 40 -21.59 2.71 -21.89
CA GLY A 40 -21.28 1.63 -22.82
C GLY A 40 -19.94 1.89 -23.52
N PRO A 41 -19.15 0.84 -23.81
CA PRO A 41 -17.93 1.02 -24.57
C PRO A 41 -18.25 1.65 -25.92
N VAL A 42 -17.45 2.63 -26.32
CA VAL A 42 -17.57 3.27 -27.64
C VAL A 42 -16.52 2.69 -28.58
N PRO A 43 -16.76 2.67 -29.91
CA PRO A 43 -15.74 2.29 -30.87
C PRO A 43 -14.45 3.10 -30.64
N VAL A 44 -13.30 2.43 -30.69
CA VAL A 44 -11.99 3.06 -30.40
C VAL A 44 -11.71 4.26 -31.33
N ASP A 45 -12.20 4.20 -32.56
CA ASP A 45 -12.08 5.27 -33.57
C ASP A 45 -12.98 6.48 -33.28
N ALA A 46 -13.99 6.34 -32.43
CA ALA A 46 -14.86 7.42 -31.99
C ALA A 46 -14.31 8.20 -30.78
N LEU A 47 -13.21 7.73 -30.18
CA LEU A 47 -12.54 8.43 -29.07
C LEU A 47 -11.75 9.65 -29.58
N PRO A 48 -11.73 10.76 -28.83
CA PRO A 48 -10.92 11.93 -29.20
C PRO A 48 -9.45 11.57 -29.42
N HIS A 49 -8.81 12.21 -30.40
CA HIS A 49 -7.38 12.04 -30.66
C HIS A 49 -6.54 12.97 -29.78
N THR A 50 -6.62 12.79 -28.46
CA THR A 50 -5.76 13.50 -27.48
C THR A 50 -4.66 12.60 -26.95
N ALA A 51 -3.63 13.20 -26.34
CA ALA A 51 -2.58 12.46 -25.63
C ALA A 51 -3.18 11.57 -24.51
N PHE A 52 -4.19 12.09 -23.81
CA PHE A 52 -4.93 11.33 -22.80
C PHE A 52 -5.60 10.08 -23.39
N PHE A 53 -6.36 10.20 -24.47
CA PHE A 53 -7.02 9.03 -25.06
C PHE A 53 -6.05 8.08 -25.76
N THR A 54 -4.89 8.55 -26.22
CA THR A 54 -3.80 7.67 -26.68
C THR A 54 -3.29 6.79 -25.54
N MET A 55 -3.02 7.38 -24.38
CA MET A 55 -2.66 6.64 -23.16
C MET A 55 -3.76 5.67 -22.72
N VAL A 56 -5.03 6.11 -22.69
CA VAL A 56 -6.18 5.27 -22.30
C VAL A 56 -6.37 4.10 -23.27
N LYS A 57 -6.16 4.29 -24.58
CA LYS A 57 -6.19 3.21 -25.58
C LYS A 57 -5.11 2.16 -25.31
N ALA A 58 -3.88 2.60 -25.02
CA ALA A 58 -2.80 1.68 -24.66
C ALA A 58 -3.12 0.90 -23.38
N LEU A 59 -3.66 1.57 -22.37
CA LEU A 59 -4.09 0.96 -21.12
C LEU A 59 -5.24 -0.05 -21.32
N GLY A 60 -6.23 0.28 -22.15
CA GLY A 60 -7.33 -0.63 -22.47
C GLY A 60 -6.87 -1.91 -23.16
N LYS A 61 -5.81 -1.83 -23.98
CA LYS A 61 -5.18 -3.03 -24.55
C LYS A 61 -4.57 -3.92 -23.48
N ASP A 62 -3.86 -3.34 -22.50
CA ASP A 62 -3.24 -4.09 -21.41
C ASP A 62 -4.31 -4.74 -20.50
N VAL A 63 -5.38 -3.99 -20.17
CA VAL A 63 -6.55 -4.49 -19.43
C VAL A 63 -7.21 -5.67 -20.16
N ALA A 64 -7.56 -5.51 -21.43
CA ALA A 64 -8.20 -6.57 -22.21
C ALA A 64 -7.31 -7.82 -22.36
N ALA A 65 -6.00 -7.66 -22.41
CA ALA A 65 -5.06 -8.77 -22.57
C ALA A 65 -4.81 -9.56 -21.27
N ALA A 66 -4.75 -8.88 -20.12
CA ALA A 66 -4.30 -9.48 -18.87
C ALA A 66 -5.42 -9.75 -17.85
N TRP A 67 -6.39 -8.85 -17.68
CA TRP A 67 -7.41 -8.98 -16.63
C TRP A 67 -8.30 -10.24 -16.77
N PRO A 68 -8.67 -10.69 -17.99
CA PRO A 68 -9.36 -11.97 -18.14
C PRO A 68 -8.56 -13.20 -17.70
N ARG A 69 -7.23 -13.05 -17.56
CA ARG A 69 -6.27 -14.12 -17.30
C ARG A 69 -5.66 -14.07 -15.91
N THR A 70 -6.16 -13.21 -15.01
CA THR A 70 -5.61 -13.07 -13.66
C THR A 70 -5.71 -14.35 -12.81
N THR A 71 -6.62 -15.25 -13.16
CA THR A 71 -6.71 -16.60 -12.58
C THR A 71 -5.47 -17.46 -12.86
N GLU A 72 -4.71 -17.18 -13.93
CA GLU A 72 -3.42 -17.82 -14.23
C GLU A 72 -2.30 -17.32 -13.30
N ILE A 73 -2.45 -16.11 -12.75
CA ILE A 73 -1.48 -15.49 -11.84
C ILE A 73 -1.72 -15.96 -10.42
N TRP A 74 -2.96 -15.78 -9.93
CA TRP A 74 -3.35 -16.11 -8.58
C TRP A 74 -4.70 -16.85 -8.58
N PRO A 75 -4.80 -18.03 -7.95
CA PRO A 75 -6.03 -18.80 -7.96
C PRO A 75 -7.23 -17.99 -7.44
N ARG A 76 -8.37 -18.09 -8.14
CA ARG A 76 -9.66 -17.44 -7.80
C ARG A 76 -9.68 -15.91 -7.88
N VAL A 77 -8.63 -15.28 -8.41
CA VAL A 77 -8.62 -13.85 -8.69
C VAL A 77 -9.16 -13.62 -10.10
N ASP A 78 -10.28 -12.90 -10.21
CA ASP A 78 -10.93 -12.58 -11.48
C ASP A 78 -11.16 -11.07 -11.59
N TYR A 79 -10.48 -10.43 -12.53
CA TYR A 79 -10.58 -8.99 -12.74
C TYR A 79 -11.52 -8.59 -13.89
N ARG A 80 -12.18 -9.55 -14.55
CA ARG A 80 -13.19 -9.23 -15.58
C ARG A 80 -14.30 -8.27 -15.13
N PRO A 81 -14.85 -8.34 -13.90
CA PRO A 81 -15.93 -7.43 -13.50
C PRO A 81 -15.44 -6.05 -13.05
N MET A 82 -14.13 -5.81 -13.04
CA MET A 82 -13.51 -4.60 -12.50
C MET A 82 -13.58 -3.45 -13.51
N VAL A 83 -13.60 -2.21 -13.01
CA VAL A 83 -13.50 -0.99 -13.81
C VAL A 83 -12.24 -0.22 -13.41
N LEU A 84 -11.43 0.16 -14.38
CA LEU A 84 -10.33 1.11 -14.19
C LEU A 84 -10.77 2.48 -14.70
N VAL A 85 -10.80 3.45 -13.81
CA VAL A 85 -11.11 4.83 -14.14
C VAL A 85 -9.83 5.62 -14.17
N VAL A 86 -9.60 6.36 -15.25
CA VAL A 86 -8.42 7.20 -15.42
C VAL A 86 -8.84 8.64 -15.57
N THR A 87 -8.17 9.54 -14.85
CA THR A 87 -8.37 10.99 -14.95
C THR A 87 -7.08 11.70 -15.33
N LYS A 88 -7.20 12.83 -16.04
CA LYS A 88 -6.13 13.80 -16.24
C LYS A 88 -6.74 15.19 -16.37
N GLY A 89 -6.70 15.98 -15.30
CA GLY A 89 -7.38 17.27 -15.27
C GLY A 89 -8.88 17.12 -15.48
N ALA A 90 -9.42 17.68 -16.57
CA ALA A 90 -10.84 17.59 -16.90
C ALA A 90 -11.22 16.36 -17.75
N GLU A 91 -10.23 15.62 -18.28
CA GLU A 91 -10.46 14.42 -19.08
C GLU A 91 -10.59 13.19 -18.17
N ALA A 92 -11.53 12.30 -18.47
CA ALA A 92 -11.74 11.07 -17.74
C ALA A 92 -12.28 9.95 -18.65
N ALA A 93 -11.90 8.70 -18.35
CA ALA A 93 -12.37 7.52 -19.06
C ALA A 93 -12.47 6.30 -18.15
N ALA A 94 -13.49 5.47 -18.37
CA ALA A 94 -13.63 4.13 -17.82
C ALA A 94 -13.05 3.11 -18.79
N VAL A 95 -12.29 2.16 -18.26
CA VAL A 95 -11.61 1.10 -18.98
C VAL A 95 -12.04 -0.24 -18.36
N THR A 96 -12.52 -1.14 -19.20
CA THR A 96 -12.96 -2.49 -18.83
C THR A 96 -12.35 -3.50 -19.80
N VAL A 97 -12.56 -4.79 -19.55
CA VAL A 97 -12.16 -5.85 -20.49
C VAL A 97 -12.90 -5.77 -21.83
N ASP A 98 -14.10 -5.17 -21.85
CA ASP A 98 -14.95 -5.06 -23.04
C ASP A 98 -14.70 -3.78 -23.84
N GLY A 99 -14.02 -2.79 -23.25
CA GLY A 99 -13.65 -1.58 -23.96
C GLY A 99 -13.52 -0.34 -23.07
N ILE A 100 -13.50 0.81 -23.74
CA ILE A 100 -13.25 2.13 -23.16
C ILE A 100 -14.49 3.00 -23.36
N ALA A 101 -14.86 3.76 -22.33
CA ALA A 101 -15.93 4.74 -22.38
C ALA A 101 -15.48 6.07 -21.76
N PRO A 102 -15.60 7.22 -22.46
CA PRO A 102 -15.38 8.53 -21.85
C PRO A 102 -16.32 8.76 -20.66
N ILE A 103 -15.83 9.41 -19.62
CA ILE A 103 -16.64 9.80 -18.45
C ILE A 103 -16.92 11.30 -18.56
N THR A 104 -18.17 11.68 -18.33
CA THR A 104 -18.56 13.09 -18.40
C THR A 104 -18.07 13.88 -17.18
N PRO A 105 -17.84 15.21 -17.30
CA PRO A 105 -17.51 16.04 -16.15
C PRO A 105 -18.55 16.00 -15.02
N ALA A 106 -19.82 15.75 -15.35
CA ALA A 106 -20.88 15.58 -14.36
C ALA A 106 -20.69 14.29 -13.54
N GLU A 107 -20.31 13.18 -14.19
CA GLU A 107 -19.99 11.92 -13.51
C GLU A 107 -18.71 12.02 -12.69
N VAL A 108 -17.67 12.68 -13.20
CA VAL A 108 -16.43 12.96 -12.44
C VAL A 108 -16.77 13.66 -11.12
N ARG A 109 -17.60 14.71 -11.17
CA ARG A 109 -18.05 15.43 -9.96
C ARG A 109 -18.92 14.57 -9.05
N ARG A 110 -19.89 13.85 -9.62
CA ARG A 110 -20.82 12.99 -8.86
C ARG A 110 -20.09 11.93 -8.05
N TRP A 111 -19.12 11.26 -8.68
CA TRP A 111 -18.40 10.14 -8.08
C TRP A 111 -17.10 10.56 -7.39
N LYS A 112 -16.78 11.85 -7.45
CA LYS A 112 -15.52 12.41 -6.93
C LYS A 112 -14.31 11.64 -7.50
N VAL A 113 -14.35 11.35 -8.80
CA VAL A 113 -13.26 10.66 -9.51
C VAL A 113 -12.04 11.58 -9.55
N GLY A 114 -10.87 11.07 -9.22
CA GLY A 114 -9.65 11.87 -9.07
C GLY A 114 -9.59 12.73 -7.80
N ALA A 115 -10.64 12.75 -6.98
CA ALA A 115 -10.58 13.35 -5.65
C ALA A 115 -9.93 12.35 -4.68
N GLY A 116 -8.67 12.60 -4.34
CA GLY A 116 -7.93 11.79 -3.38
C GLY A 116 -6.56 11.32 -3.86
N GLY A 117 -5.78 12.14 -4.57
CA GLY A 117 -4.40 11.79 -4.91
C GLY A 117 -4.25 10.74 -6.02
N THR A 118 -3.17 9.95 -5.97
CA THR A 118 -2.71 9.07 -7.06
C THR A 118 -3.72 8.00 -7.46
N PHE A 119 -4.42 7.38 -6.49
CA PHE A 119 -5.44 6.37 -6.76
C PHE A 119 -6.48 6.27 -5.63
N ARG A 120 -7.62 5.64 -5.93
CA ARG A 120 -8.69 5.33 -4.96
C ARG A 120 -9.47 4.10 -5.39
N THR A 121 -9.85 3.26 -4.43
CA THR A 121 -10.80 2.16 -4.69
C THR A 121 -12.22 2.54 -4.29
N MET A 122 -13.21 2.07 -5.04
CA MET A 122 -14.63 2.36 -4.81
C MET A 122 -15.53 1.31 -5.46
N ASP A 123 -16.81 1.32 -5.11
CA ASP A 123 -17.86 0.67 -5.89
C ASP A 123 -18.46 1.71 -6.85
N TRP A 124 -18.42 1.44 -8.15
CA TRP A 124 -19.09 2.24 -9.17
C TRP A 124 -20.22 1.41 -9.77
N ASN A 125 -21.46 1.75 -9.44
CA ASN A 125 -22.67 1.11 -9.98
C ASN A 125 -22.68 -0.43 -9.78
N GLY A 126 -22.20 -0.92 -8.64
CA GLY A 126 -22.11 -2.35 -8.35
C GLY A 126 -20.86 -3.02 -8.91
N HIS A 127 -19.96 -2.26 -9.52
CA HIS A 127 -18.69 -2.74 -10.04
C HIS A 127 -17.53 -2.30 -9.13
N PRO A 128 -16.75 -3.26 -8.62
CA PRO A 128 -15.40 -3.02 -8.13
C PRO A 128 -14.59 -2.10 -9.04
N THR A 129 -14.12 -0.97 -8.51
CA THR A 129 -13.50 0.08 -9.30
C THR A 129 -12.24 0.61 -8.64
N ILE A 130 -11.22 0.86 -9.47
CA ILE A 130 -10.06 1.66 -9.10
C ILE A 130 -10.00 2.91 -9.97
N SER A 131 -9.89 4.07 -9.33
CA SER A 131 -9.61 5.34 -9.98
C SER A 131 -8.12 5.64 -9.86
N VAL A 132 -7.49 6.09 -10.94
CA VAL A 132 -6.09 6.54 -10.96
C VAL A 132 -5.99 7.92 -11.61
N ASP A 133 -5.16 8.81 -11.04
CA ASP A 133 -4.88 10.11 -11.61
C ASP A 133 -3.58 10.09 -12.42
N ALA A 134 -3.72 10.17 -13.75
CA ALA A 134 -2.60 10.19 -14.68
C ALA A 134 -1.76 11.49 -14.58
N ALA A 135 -2.27 12.56 -13.96
CA ALA A 135 -1.48 13.77 -13.74
C ALA A 135 -0.32 13.55 -12.76
N THR A 136 -0.43 12.54 -11.88
CA THR A 136 0.62 12.17 -10.92
C THR A 136 1.74 11.32 -11.55
N ALA A 137 1.51 10.83 -12.77
CA ALA A 137 2.42 9.95 -13.47
C ALA A 137 3.40 10.78 -14.34
N HIS A 138 4.58 11.09 -13.81
CA HIS A 138 5.61 11.86 -14.51
C HIS A 138 6.47 10.97 -15.44
N TYR A 139 5.88 10.43 -16.50
CA TYR A 139 6.61 9.61 -17.48
C TYR A 139 6.90 10.36 -18.78
N LYS A 140 7.87 9.87 -19.55
CA LYS A 140 8.37 10.55 -20.75
C LYS A 140 7.36 10.57 -21.90
N ASN A 141 6.43 9.61 -21.92
CA ASN A 141 5.41 9.47 -22.94
C ASN A 141 4.17 8.71 -22.44
N GLU A 142 3.13 8.71 -23.27
CA GLU A 142 1.82 8.13 -23.01
C GLU A 142 1.86 6.62 -22.81
N LEU A 143 2.75 5.90 -23.50
CA LEU A 143 2.85 4.45 -23.42
C LEU A 143 3.52 4.01 -22.11
N GLU A 144 4.60 4.68 -21.71
CA GLU A 144 5.22 4.49 -20.39
C GLU A 144 4.22 4.82 -19.28
N THR A 145 3.48 5.92 -19.43
CA THR A 145 2.41 6.30 -18.49
C THR A 145 1.35 5.21 -18.40
N ALA A 146 0.85 4.70 -19.54
CA ALA A 146 -0.17 3.66 -19.56
C ALA A 146 0.31 2.38 -18.86
N ARG A 147 1.53 1.93 -19.12
CA ARG A 147 2.13 0.75 -18.48
C ARG A 147 2.26 0.92 -16.97
N ALA A 148 2.71 2.10 -16.52
CA ALA A 148 2.83 2.40 -15.10
C ALA A 148 1.47 2.43 -14.40
N LEU A 149 0.45 3.03 -15.03
CA LEU A 149 -0.92 3.05 -14.51
C LEU A 149 -1.54 1.65 -14.50
N PHE A 150 -1.27 0.82 -15.51
CA PHE A 150 -1.71 -0.57 -15.54
C PHE A 150 -1.11 -1.40 -14.39
N PHE A 151 0.20 -1.24 -14.17
CA PHE A 151 0.91 -1.87 -13.06
C PHE A 151 0.31 -1.43 -11.72
N LEU A 152 0.20 -0.12 -11.50
CA LEU A 152 -0.38 0.45 -10.28
C LEU A 152 -1.80 -0.05 -10.05
N ALA A 153 -2.67 0.00 -11.07
CA ALA A 153 -4.05 -0.46 -10.96
C ALA A 153 -4.11 -1.94 -10.56
N SER A 154 -3.29 -2.79 -11.20
CA SER A 154 -3.24 -4.22 -10.88
C SER A 154 -2.71 -4.51 -9.47
N HIS A 155 -1.73 -3.72 -9.02
CA HIS A 155 -1.15 -3.76 -7.67
C HIS A 155 -2.18 -3.40 -6.60
N GLU A 156 -2.83 -2.25 -6.74
CA GLU A 156 -3.78 -1.74 -5.74
C GLU A 156 -5.09 -2.52 -5.71
N LEU A 157 -5.55 -3.04 -6.87
CA LEU A 157 -6.68 -3.97 -6.90
C LEU A 157 -6.35 -5.27 -6.14
N PHE A 158 -5.09 -5.71 -6.15
CA PHE A 158 -4.70 -6.92 -5.42
C PHE A 158 -4.80 -6.71 -3.91
N HIS A 159 -4.33 -5.55 -3.42
CA HIS A 159 -4.55 -5.13 -2.04
C HIS A 159 -6.04 -5.11 -1.69
N ALA A 160 -6.85 -4.41 -2.47
CA ALA A 160 -8.25 -4.19 -2.12
C ALA A 160 -9.09 -5.47 -2.20
N TYR A 161 -8.97 -6.26 -3.26
CA TYR A 161 -9.93 -7.32 -3.57
C TYR A 161 -9.44 -8.73 -3.24
N VAL A 162 -8.13 -8.93 -3.13
CA VAL A 162 -7.54 -10.24 -2.82
C VAL A 162 -7.10 -10.29 -1.36
N GLN A 163 -6.31 -9.32 -0.92
CA GLN A 163 -5.77 -9.29 0.43
C GLN A 163 -6.79 -8.74 1.45
N GLY A 164 -7.42 -7.59 1.14
CA GLY A 164 -8.48 -6.96 1.94
C GLY A 164 -9.84 -7.64 1.81
N GLY A 165 -9.96 -8.58 0.87
CA GLY A 165 -11.18 -9.33 0.61
C GLY A 165 -12.20 -8.57 -0.25
N SER A 166 -13.17 -9.31 -0.77
CA SER A 166 -14.27 -8.82 -1.57
C SER A 166 -15.55 -9.58 -1.24
N ARG A 167 -16.65 -9.30 -1.94
CA ARG A 167 -17.93 -10.01 -1.73
C ARG A 167 -17.79 -11.55 -1.72
N ASN A 168 -16.82 -12.08 -2.45
CA ASN A 168 -16.59 -13.52 -2.62
C ASN A 168 -15.22 -14.01 -2.12
N ILE A 169 -14.36 -13.11 -1.63
CA ILE A 169 -13.02 -13.43 -1.15
C ILE A 169 -12.90 -12.95 0.29
N LYS A 170 -12.63 -13.85 1.24
CA LYS A 170 -12.40 -13.42 2.62
C LYS A 170 -11.08 -12.64 2.70
N PRO A 171 -11.01 -11.59 3.53
CA PRO A 171 -9.73 -10.95 3.81
C PRO A 171 -8.74 -11.99 4.35
N TRP A 172 -7.47 -11.82 4.04
CA TRP A 172 -6.43 -12.73 4.49
C TRP A 172 -6.31 -12.68 6.01
N PRO A 173 -6.46 -13.82 6.72
CA PRO A 173 -6.37 -13.87 8.19
C PRO A 173 -5.11 -13.21 8.76
N VAL A 174 -3.97 -13.37 8.09
CA VAL A 174 -2.69 -12.75 8.50
C VAL A 174 -2.75 -11.21 8.54
N LEU A 175 -3.68 -10.60 7.81
CA LEU A 175 -3.84 -9.15 7.72
C LEU A 175 -4.93 -8.60 8.65
N VAL A 176 -5.72 -9.49 9.27
CA VAL A 176 -6.91 -9.12 10.06
C VAL A 176 -6.91 -9.73 11.47
N GLY A 177 -5.95 -10.57 11.85
CA GLY A 177 -5.91 -11.20 13.17
C GLY A 177 -4.88 -10.58 14.12
N ASP A 178 -5.00 -10.90 15.42
CA ASP A 178 -4.00 -10.66 16.48
C ASP A 178 -2.71 -11.52 16.31
N ILE A 179 -2.58 -12.25 15.19
CA ILE A 179 -1.55 -13.26 14.93
C ILE A 179 -0.16 -12.61 14.73
N VAL A 180 -0.15 -11.34 14.33
CA VAL A 180 1.04 -10.49 14.24
C VAL A 180 0.59 -9.12 14.75
N ASP A 181 1.35 -8.46 15.62
CA ASP A 181 1.17 -7.00 15.85
C ASP A 181 1.00 -6.37 14.47
N PRO A 182 -0.19 -5.84 14.10
CA PRO A 182 -0.56 -5.62 12.72
C PRO A 182 0.48 -4.73 12.05
N GLY A 183 1.36 -5.40 11.31
CA GLY A 183 2.77 -5.05 11.15
C GLY A 183 2.93 -3.60 10.78
N SER A 184 3.48 -2.84 11.71
CA SER A 184 3.92 -1.49 11.46
C SER A 184 4.82 -1.49 10.19
N ARG A 185 4.47 -0.64 9.21
CA ARG A 185 5.32 -0.35 8.04
C ARG A 185 6.54 0.50 8.44
N ASP A 186 6.75 0.76 9.72
CA ASP A 186 7.76 1.69 10.19
C ASP A 186 9.14 1.10 9.95
N THR A 187 9.98 1.93 9.35
CA THR A 187 11.41 1.70 9.33
C THR A 187 12.02 2.29 10.59
N ASP A 188 12.91 1.55 11.25
CA ASP A 188 13.68 2.07 12.37
C ASP A 188 14.55 3.24 11.91
N PHE A 189 14.47 4.36 12.61
CA PHE A 189 15.39 5.50 12.43
C PHE A 189 16.32 5.63 13.65
N PRO A 190 17.65 5.81 13.45
CA PRO A 190 18.35 5.90 12.17
C PRO A 190 18.36 4.58 11.40
N LEU A 191 18.38 4.69 10.07
CA LEU A 191 18.48 3.56 9.15
C LEU A 191 19.80 2.81 9.37
N LYS A 192 19.75 1.48 9.25
CA LYS A 192 20.91 0.58 9.35
C LYS A 192 21.19 -0.08 8.00
N ALA A 193 22.44 -0.03 7.54
CA ALA A 193 22.84 -0.60 6.25
C ALA A 193 22.87 -2.13 6.22
N GLU A 194 23.35 -2.77 7.28
CA GLU A 194 23.57 -4.22 7.30
C GLU A 194 22.32 -5.09 7.02
N PRO A 195 21.13 -4.86 7.62
CA PRO A 195 19.95 -5.66 7.29
C PRO A 195 19.49 -5.46 5.83
N ARG A 196 19.72 -4.28 5.27
CA ARG A 196 19.44 -3.97 3.85
C ARG A 196 20.40 -4.69 2.93
N TYR A 197 21.68 -4.75 3.28
CA TYR A 197 22.66 -5.56 2.57
C TYR A 197 22.26 -7.04 2.55
N PHE A 198 21.84 -7.61 3.69
CA PHE A 198 21.41 -9.01 3.71
C PHE A 198 20.18 -9.28 2.83
N ARG A 199 19.20 -8.35 2.83
CA ARG A 199 18.00 -8.46 1.99
C ARG A 199 18.33 -8.24 0.50
N GLY A 200 19.22 -7.31 0.18
CA GLY A 200 19.73 -7.11 -1.18
C GLY A 200 20.49 -8.32 -1.71
N MET A 201 21.34 -8.94 -0.89
CA MET A 201 22.00 -10.19 -1.23
C MET A 201 21.00 -11.32 -1.46
N ALA A 202 20.00 -11.48 -0.58
CA ALA A 202 18.96 -12.48 -0.77
C ALA A 202 18.17 -12.26 -2.08
N TYR A 203 17.82 -11.01 -2.38
CA TYR A 203 17.16 -10.63 -3.64
C TYR A 203 18.02 -10.96 -4.87
N ASN A 204 19.27 -10.50 -4.91
CA ASN A 204 20.17 -10.71 -6.04
C ASN A 204 20.39 -12.21 -6.29
N GLU A 205 20.56 -13.00 -5.22
CA GLU A 205 20.71 -14.45 -5.34
C GLU A 205 19.42 -15.15 -5.80
N LEU A 206 18.23 -14.69 -5.39
CA LEU A 206 16.96 -15.20 -5.95
C LEU A 206 16.82 -14.89 -7.45
N LEU A 207 17.21 -13.69 -7.87
CA LEU A 207 17.14 -13.30 -9.29
C LEU A 207 18.13 -14.12 -10.13
N LYS A 208 19.36 -14.35 -9.64
CA LYS A 208 20.33 -15.26 -10.25
C LYS A 208 19.79 -16.69 -10.31
N ALA A 209 19.16 -17.16 -9.23
CA ALA A 209 18.57 -18.50 -9.19
C ALA A 209 17.46 -18.69 -10.22
N TYR A 210 16.60 -17.67 -10.40
CA TYR A 210 15.52 -17.70 -11.37
C TYR A 210 16.03 -17.77 -12.82
N ARG A 211 17.06 -16.96 -13.14
CA ARG A 211 17.64 -16.84 -14.48
C ARG A 211 18.64 -17.96 -14.82
N GLY A 212 19.24 -18.59 -13.82
CA GLY A 212 20.28 -19.60 -13.99
C GLY A 212 19.78 -20.98 -14.41
N THR A 213 20.73 -21.82 -14.85
CA THR A 213 20.53 -23.25 -15.09
C THR A 213 20.21 -23.99 -13.78
N SER A 214 19.78 -25.27 -13.86
CA SER A 214 19.41 -26.05 -12.67
C SER A 214 20.55 -26.19 -11.64
N GLY A 215 21.82 -26.24 -12.08
CA GLY A 215 22.99 -26.31 -11.20
C GLY A 215 23.25 -24.99 -10.49
N GLU A 216 23.29 -23.90 -11.24
CA GLU A 216 23.45 -22.52 -10.73
C GLU A 216 22.31 -22.16 -9.78
N ARG A 217 21.07 -22.51 -10.15
CA ARG A 217 19.87 -22.29 -9.34
C ARG A 217 20.03 -22.86 -7.93
N ARG A 218 20.49 -24.10 -7.79
CA ARG A 218 20.68 -24.71 -6.47
C ARG A 218 21.71 -23.95 -5.63
N ALA A 219 22.82 -23.53 -6.24
CA ALA A 219 23.86 -22.77 -5.55
C ALA A 219 23.34 -21.40 -5.08
N HIS A 220 22.67 -20.67 -5.97
CA HIS A 220 22.10 -19.35 -5.67
C HIS A 220 20.97 -19.41 -4.65
N LEU A 221 20.11 -20.44 -4.69
CA LEU A 221 19.11 -20.65 -3.62
C LEU A 221 19.78 -20.89 -2.26
N GLY A 222 20.87 -21.67 -2.22
CA GLY A 222 21.65 -21.88 -1.00
C GLY A 222 22.22 -20.57 -0.44
N ALA A 223 22.73 -19.70 -1.32
CA ALA A 223 23.22 -18.37 -0.95
C ALA A 223 22.10 -17.45 -0.46
N ALA A 224 20.96 -17.40 -1.16
CA ALA A 224 19.77 -16.66 -0.72
C ALA A 224 19.29 -17.13 0.66
N ALA A 225 19.26 -18.45 0.91
CA ALA A 225 18.91 -19.01 2.21
C ALA A 225 19.91 -18.65 3.31
N TYR A 226 21.20 -18.59 2.99
CA TYR A 226 22.22 -18.12 3.92
C TYR A 226 22.00 -16.67 4.34
N TRP A 227 21.80 -15.76 3.37
CA TRP A 227 21.60 -14.33 3.64
C TRP A 227 20.28 -14.05 4.37
N ALA A 228 19.18 -14.68 3.95
CA ALA A 228 17.90 -14.58 4.64
C ALA A 228 17.97 -15.12 6.08
N GLY A 229 18.67 -16.24 6.28
CA GLY A 229 18.89 -16.81 7.61
C GLY A 229 19.80 -15.95 8.49
N ARG A 230 20.77 -15.23 7.90
CA ARG A 230 21.61 -14.28 8.63
C ARG A 230 20.80 -13.07 9.09
N TRP A 231 19.99 -12.49 8.21
CA TRP A 231 19.06 -11.43 8.56
C TRP A 231 18.11 -11.83 9.68
N GLU A 232 17.54 -13.04 9.63
CA GLU A 232 16.69 -13.54 10.71
C GLU A 232 17.40 -13.66 12.06
N ARG A 233 18.64 -14.17 12.10
CA ARG A 233 19.37 -14.36 13.35
C ARG A 233 19.85 -13.06 13.97
N GLU A 234 20.34 -12.14 13.14
CA GLU A 234 20.97 -10.90 13.59
C GLU A 234 19.95 -9.75 13.76
N TYR A 235 18.84 -9.79 13.01
CA TYR A 235 17.81 -8.75 12.96
C TYR A 235 16.40 -9.33 13.09
N GLY A 236 16.22 -10.36 13.93
CA GLY A 236 14.96 -11.09 14.07
C GLY A 236 13.76 -10.23 14.46
N ASP A 237 13.97 -9.17 15.25
CA ASP A 237 12.91 -8.24 15.63
C ASP A 237 12.40 -7.44 14.44
N GLU A 238 13.31 -7.00 13.57
CA GLU A 238 12.97 -6.31 12.34
C GLU A 238 12.27 -7.25 11.35
N LYS A 239 12.76 -8.48 11.21
CA LYS A 239 12.08 -9.51 10.41
C LYS A 239 10.63 -9.71 10.84
N ARG A 240 10.37 -9.83 12.15
CA ARG A 240 8.99 -10.01 12.66
C ARG A 240 8.10 -8.83 12.30
N ARG A 241 8.58 -7.59 12.43
CA ARG A 241 7.82 -6.39 12.06
C ARG A 241 7.54 -6.30 10.55
N LEU A 242 8.56 -6.56 9.73
CA LEU A 242 8.45 -6.46 8.28
C LEU A 242 7.68 -7.61 7.64
N THR A 243 7.35 -8.67 8.39
CA THR A 243 6.65 -9.87 7.86
C THR A 243 5.35 -9.50 7.14
N VAL A 244 4.53 -8.63 7.73
CA VAL A 244 3.27 -8.21 7.10
C VAL A 244 3.52 -7.40 5.84
N VAL A 245 4.50 -6.49 5.85
CA VAL A 245 4.86 -5.68 4.66
C VAL A 245 5.41 -6.56 3.54
N ASP A 246 6.27 -7.52 3.86
CA ASP A 246 6.82 -8.49 2.91
C ASP A 246 5.72 -9.35 2.28
N ILE A 247 4.64 -9.63 3.01
CA ILE A 247 3.46 -10.32 2.49
C ILE A 247 2.61 -9.37 1.61
N ILE A 248 2.22 -8.22 2.15
CA ILE A 248 1.32 -7.27 1.48
C ILE A 248 1.95 -6.78 0.18
N GLU A 249 3.10 -6.11 0.25
CA GLU A 249 3.70 -5.44 -0.90
C GLU A 249 4.39 -6.45 -1.82
N GLY A 250 5.05 -7.45 -1.25
CA GLY A 250 5.75 -8.45 -2.03
C GLY A 250 4.84 -9.29 -2.93
N THR A 251 3.61 -9.58 -2.49
CA THR A 251 2.64 -10.33 -3.32
C THR A 251 1.90 -9.45 -4.31
N ALA A 252 1.59 -8.21 -3.95
CA ALA A 252 0.99 -7.25 -4.88
C ALA A 252 1.97 -6.90 -6.02
N ASP A 253 3.24 -6.68 -5.73
CA ASP A 253 4.27 -6.39 -6.75
C ASP A 253 4.48 -7.59 -7.69
N TYR A 254 4.52 -8.81 -7.11
CA TYR A 254 4.53 -10.04 -7.88
C TYR A 254 3.30 -10.11 -8.82
N PHE A 255 2.10 -9.87 -8.30
CA PHE A 255 0.87 -9.97 -9.10
C PHE A 255 0.85 -8.94 -10.22
N ALA A 256 1.19 -7.68 -9.93
CA ALA A 256 1.25 -6.61 -10.89
C ALA A 256 2.29 -6.87 -12.00
N GLN A 257 3.49 -7.35 -11.64
CA GLN A 257 4.49 -7.76 -12.64
C GLN A 257 3.96 -8.88 -13.54
N MET A 258 3.32 -9.88 -12.96
CA MET A 258 2.75 -10.99 -13.71
C MET A 258 1.65 -10.51 -14.67
N ALA A 259 0.77 -9.61 -14.22
CA ALA A 259 -0.26 -9.00 -15.06
C ALA A 259 0.37 -8.22 -16.22
N THR A 260 1.39 -7.39 -15.96
CA THR A 260 2.13 -6.64 -17.00
C THR A 260 2.82 -7.58 -17.98
N THR A 261 3.33 -8.72 -17.50
CA THR A 261 3.96 -9.74 -18.36
C THR A 261 2.93 -10.39 -19.29
N LEU A 262 1.73 -10.70 -18.77
CA LEU A 262 0.62 -11.22 -19.58
C LEU A 262 0.14 -10.19 -20.61
N ALA A 263 -0.03 -8.93 -20.21
CA ALA A 263 -0.45 -7.84 -21.08
C ALA A 263 0.53 -7.65 -22.26
N ALA A 264 1.83 -7.72 -21.95
CA ALA A 264 2.89 -7.62 -22.95
C ALA A 264 3.06 -8.89 -23.82
N GLY A 265 2.34 -9.99 -23.53
CA GLY A 265 2.50 -11.26 -24.21
C GLY A 265 3.89 -11.90 -24.05
N ARG A 266 4.61 -11.56 -22.97
CA ARG A 266 5.99 -12.01 -22.75
C ARG A 266 6.02 -13.37 -22.04
N SER A 267 6.99 -14.20 -22.40
CA SER A 267 7.30 -15.44 -21.68
C SER A 267 8.26 -15.22 -20.51
N ASP A 268 9.21 -14.28 -20.64
CA ASP A 268 10.12 -13.91 -19.56
C ASP A 268 9.44 -12.96 -18.56
N ARG A 269 9.16 -13.51 -17.37
CA ARG A 269 8.55 -12.81 -16.23
C ARG A 269 9.53 -11.94 -15.44
N SER A 270 10.83 -12.01 -15.75
CA SER A 270 11.89 -11.26 -15.06
C SER A 270 12.49 -10.12 -15.87
N ALA A 271 11.95 -9.84 -17.06
CA ALA A 271 12.55 -8.92 -18.01
C ALA A 271 12.70 -7.47 -17.48
N ASP A 272 11.83 -7.04 -16.56
CA ASP A 272 11.87 -5.70 -15.96
C ASP A 272 12.58 -5.67 -14.59
N MET A 273 13.20 -6.80 -14.19
CA MET A 273 13.89 -6.91 -12.90
C MET A 273 15.38 -6.65 -13.07
N THR A 274 15.93 -5.76 -12.27
CA THR A 274 17.37 -5.46 -12.24
C THR A 274 17.99 -5.99 -10.95
N TYR A 275 19.31 -6.20 -10.94
CA TYR A 275 19.99 -6.42 -9.66
C TYR A 275 19.85 -5.17 -8.78
N ALA A 276 19.80 -5.37 -7.47
CA ALA A 276 19.84 -4.28 -6.53
C ALA A 276 21.18 -3.55 -6.72
N ASP A 277 21.08 -2.27 -7.04
CA ASP A 277 22.15 -1.29 -7.00
C ASP A 277 22.02 -0.40 -5.75
N GLY A 278 20.86 -0.42 -5.08
CA GLY A 278 20.58 0.30 -3.86
C GLY A 278 19.24 -0.13 -3.24
N LEU A 279 19.17 -0.18 -1.91
CA LEU A 279 17.99 -0.53 -1.13
C LEU A 279 18.05 0.19 0.23
N SER A 280 17.64 1.45 0.27
CA SER A 280 17.71 2.25 1.50
C SER A 280 16.54 2.06 2.47
N MET A 281 15.36 1.65 1.99
CA MET A 281 14.13 1.62 2.79
C MET A 281 13.49 0.24 2.85
N ALA A 282 13.17 -0.22 4.06
CA ALA A 282 12.58 -1.55 4.32
C ALA A 282 11.27 -1.80 3.54
N ALA A 283 10.38 -0.81 3.45
CA ALA A 283 9.16 -0.91 2.66
C ALA A 283 9.45 -1.04 1.16
N GLY A 284 10.45 -0.32 0.66
CA GLY A 284 10.86 -0.37 -0.76
C GLY A 284 11.46 -1.72 -1.17
N GLU A 285 12.05 -2.45 -0.23
CA GLU A 285 12.64 -3.77 -0.51
C GLU A 285 11.63 -4.91 -0.60
N ALA A 286 10.49 -4.78 0.07
CA ALA A 286 9.46 -5.81 0.08
C ALA A 286 8.98 -6.11 -1.35
N TYR A 287 8.88 -5.08 -2.20
CA TYR A 287 8.51 -5.17 -3.61
C TYR A 287 9.45 -6.09 -4.42
N PRO A 288 10.74 -5.74 -4.67
CA PRO A 288 11.63 -6.56 -5.48
C PRO A 288 11.89 -7.94 -4.86
N LEU A 289 12.03 -8.02 -3.53
CA LEU A 289 12.29 -9.27 -2.83
C LEU A 289 11.11 -10.24 -2.93
N GLY A 290 9.88 -9.74 -2.71
CA GLY A 290 8.66 -10.52 -2.82
C GLY A 290 8.40 -11.01 -4.24
N LYS A 291 8.59 -10.12 -5.22
CA LYS A 291 8.51 -10.47 -6.65
C LYS A 291 9.49 -11.57 -7.05
N ALA A 292 10.78 -11.43 -6.73
CA ALA A 292 11.79 -12.44 -7.04
C ALA A 292 11.48 -13.77 -6.35
N ALA A 293 11.08 -13.72 -5.08
CA ALA A 293 10.73 -14.91 -4.32
C ALA A 293 9.50 -15.63 -4.90
N GLY A 294 8.44 -14.89 -5.29
CA GLY A 294 7.26 -15.46 -5.92
C GLY A 294 7.57 -16.16 -7.25
N LEU A 295 8.42 -15.55 -8.09
CA LEU A 295 8.89 -16.16 -9.34
C LEU A 295 9.69 -17.43 -9.11
N VAL A 296 10.58 -17.43 -8.12
CA VAL A 296 11.35 -18.63 -7.72
C VAL A 296 10.41 -19.72 -7.17
N ALA A 297 9.44 -19.36 -6.34
CA ALA A 297 8.49 -20.31 -5.77
C ALA A 297 7.65 -20.99 -6.88
N ASP A 298 7.18 -20.22 -7.86
CA ASP A 298 6.50 -20.73 -9.05
C ASP A 298 7.41 -21.66 -9.88
N GLN A 299 8.65 -21.24 -10.16
CA GLN A 299 9.62 -22.03 -10.93
C GLN A 299 9.95 -23.37 -10.23
N ARG A 300 9.90 -23.39 -8.90
CA ARG A 300 10.10 -24.59 -8.08
C ARG A 300 8.84 -25.44 -7.90
N GLY A 301 7.69 -25.00 -8.40
CA GLY A 301 6.41 -25.70 -8.24
C GLY A 301 5.92 -25.74 -6.78
N ILE A 302 6.30 -24.77 -5.96
CA ILE A 302 5.80 -24.65 -4.58
C ILE A 302 4.38 -24.07 -4.64
N ASP A 303 3.39 -24.72 -4.02
CA ASP A 303 2.04 -24.16 -3.91
C ASP A 303 1.96 -23.12 -2.78
N TRP A 304 2.50 -21.94 -3.05
CA TRP A 304 2.58 -20.85 -2.07
C TRP A 304 1.35 -19.93 -2.07
N LYS A 305 0.65 -19.82 -3.21
CA LYS A 305 -0.45 -18.86 -3.40
C LYS A 305 -1.74 -19.26 -2.67
N THR A 306 -1.94 -20.55 -2.43
CA THR A 306 -3.13 -21.08 -1.74
C THR A 306 -3.06 -20.95 -0.22
N SER A 307 -1.86 -20.95 0.35
CA SER A 307 -1.62 -21.06 1.79
C SER A 307 -1.04 -19.79 2.43
N MET A 308 -0.55 -18.84 1.62
CA MET A 308 0.10 -17.63 2.14
C MET A 308 -0.81 -16.74 2.97
N GLY A 309 -2.06 -16.54 2.55
CA GLY A 309 -3.01 -15.68 3.27
C GLY A 309 -3.31 -16.15 4.71
N ASP A 310 -3.04 -17.42 5.00
CA ASP A 310 -3.42 -18.06 6.27
C ASP A 310 -2.22 -18.28 7.23
N GLN A 311 -1.00 -18.41 6.71
CA GLN A 311 0.12 -19.01 7.48
C GLN A 311 1.18 -18.02 8.00
N GLY A 312 1.04 -16.71 7.78
CA GLY A 312 2.05 -15.74 8.24
C GLY A 312 3.42 -15.87 7.58
N ARG A 313 3.51 -16.64 6.48
CA ARG A 313 4.75 -16.94 5.76
C ARG A 313 4.95 -15.97 4.62
N THR A 314 6.13 -15.33 4.56
CA THR A 314 6.48 -14.39 3.47
C THR A 314 6.79 -15.13 2.16
N PRO A 315 6.71 -14.47 0.99
CA PRO A 315 7.14 -15.05 -0.29
C PRO A 315 8.56 -15.61 -0.24
N LEU A 316 9.49 -14.89 0.40
CA LEU A 316 10.86 -15.34 0.62
C LEU A 316 10.91 -16.68 1.36
N SER A 317 10.10 -16.84 2.42
CA SER A 317 10.08 -18.09 3.19
C SER A 317 9.54 -19.28 2.38
N TYR A 318 8.61 -19.06 1.46
CA TYR A 318 8.15 -20.12 0.54
C TYR A 318 9.23 -20.46 -0.48
N ALA A 319 9.83 -19.45 -1.10
CA ALA A 319 10.89 -19.59 -2.10
C ALA A 319 12.12 -20.35 -1.58
N LEU A 320 12.36 -20.33 -0.27
CA LEU A 320 13.49 -21.00 0.39
C LEU A 320 13.12 -22.29 1.13
N THR A 321 11.86 -22.76 1.02
CA THR A 321 11.41 -24.01 1.66
C THR A 321 12.29 -25.18 1.23
N GLY A 322 12.83 -25.93 2.20
CA GLY A 322 13.66 -27.10 1.96
C GLY A 322 15.05 -26.81 1.36
N VAL A 323 15.47 -25.55 1.32
CA VAL A 323 16.80 -25.17 0.82
C VAL A 323 17.80 -25.20 1.97
N VAL A 324 18.93 -25.90 1.77
CA VAL A 324 20.04 -25.90 2.74
C VAL A 324 20.85 -24.61 2.56
N PRO A 325 21.01 -23.77 3.60
CA PRO A 325 21.83 -22.57 3.52
C PRO A 325 23.29 -22.89 3.20
N LYS A 326 23.86 -22.16 2.23
CA LYS A 326 25.27 -22.24 1.87
C LYS A 326 25.78 -20.84 1.59
N ARG A 327 26.82 -20.40 2.30
CA ARG A 327 27.41 -19.08 2.10
C ARG A 327 27.87 -18.92 0.64
N GLY A 328 27.35 -17.89 -0.02
CA GLY A 328 27.85 -17.40 -1.31
C GLY A 328 28.96 -16.36 -1.11
N PRO A 329 29.58 -15.87 -2.20
CA PRO A 329 30.51 -14.74 -2.11
C PRO A 329 29.79 -13.50 -1.57
N ASP A 330 30.55 -12.65 -0.89
CA ASP A 330 30.10 -11.31 -0.53
C ASP A 330 30.08 -10.42 -1.80
N ASP A 331 29.29 -9.34 -1.79
CA ASP A 331 29.23 -8.35 -2.87
C ASP A 331 29.63 -6.97 -2.32
N PRO A 332 30.92 -6.61 -2.40
CA PRO A 332 31.41 -5.34 -1.87
C PRO A 332 30.77 -4.12 -2.54
N ALA A 333 30.46 -4.20 -3.84
CA ALA A 333 29.87 -3.09 -4.58
C ALA A 333 28.44 -2.81 -4.09
N LEU A 334 27.64 -3.86 -3.88
CA LEU A 334 26.32 -3.72 -3.27
C LEU A 334 26.44 -3.15 -1.85
N LYS A 335 27.40 -3.65 -1.06
CA LYS A 335 27.61 -3.16 0.30
C LYS A 335 27.95 -1.67 0.33
N ASP A 336 28.91 -1.23 -0.48
CA ASP A 336 29.35 0.15 -0.53
C ASP A 336 28.21 1.07 -1.00
N SER A 337 27.42 0.63 -1.99
CA SER A 337 26.26 1.39 -2.46
C SER A 337 25.21 1.56 -1.37
N ILE A 338 24.85 0.48 -0.66
CA ILE A 338 23.88 0.54 0.45
C ILE A 338 24.40 1.41 1.60
N ASP A 339 25.69 1.32 1.94
CA ASP A 339 26.29 2.16 2.98
C ASP A 339 26.16 3.65 2.61
N ILE A 340 26.45 4.02 1.35
CA ILE A 340 26.27 5.39 0.84
C ILE A 340 24.80 5.82 0.90
N GLU A 341 23.89 5.01 0.39
CA GLU A 341 22.46 5.36 0.37
C GLU A 341 21.88 5.54 1.78
N VAL A 342 22.28 4.70 2.73
CA VAL A 342 21.82 4.81 4.13
C VAL A 342 22.35 6.08 4.79
N VAL A 343 23.59 6.48 4.52
CA VAL A 343 24.12 7.76 5.00
C VAL A 343 23.33 8.93 4.43
N LEU A 344 23.12 8.96 3.10
CA LEU A 344 22.37 10.02 2.42
C LEU A 344 20.91 10.08 2.89
N ALA A 345 20.27 8.92 3.05
CA ALA A 345 18.91 8.83 3.55
C ALA A 345 18.82 9.30 5.01
N ASN A 346 19.75 8.89 5.88
CA ASN A 346 19.78 9.37 7.26
C ASN A 346 19.96 10.89 7.35
N GLU A 347 20.80 11.48 6.50
CA GLU A 347 20.97 12.94 6.41
C GLU A 347 19.67 13.62 5.95
N ALA A 348 19.06 13.13 4.86
CA ALA A 348 17.83 13.71 4.30
C ALA A 348 16.61 13.58 5.24
N LEU A 349 16.55 12.50 6.01
CA LEU A 349 15.46 12.21 6.96
C LEU A 349 15.68 12.89 8.31
N GLY A 350 16.95 13.10 8.71
CA GLY A 350 17.33 13.52 10.06
C GLY A 350 16.63 14.79 10.53
N THR A 351 16.61 15.85 9.71
CA THR A 351 15.92 17.10 10.05
C THR A 351 14.42 16.87 10.27
N ARG A 352 13.75 16.15 9.36
CA ARG A 352 12.29 15.95 9.42
C ARG A 352 11.85 15.11 10.63
N ILE A 353 12.66 14.12 10.99
CA ILE A 353 12.39 13.28 12.16
C ILE A 353 12.70 14.06 13.43
N SER A 354 13.77 14.85 13.45
CA SER A 354 14.09 15.73 14.59
C SER A 354 12.99 16.78 14.81
N ASP A 355 12.45 17.37 13.74
CA ASP A 355 11.33 18.30 13.81
C ASP A 355 10.08 17.63 14.41
N ALA A 356 9.74 16.42 13.95
CA ALA A 356 8.60 15.67 14.51
C ALA A 356 8.79 15.33 15.99
N VAL A 357 10.03 15.01 16.41
CA VAL A 357 10.38 14.79 17.82
C VAL A 357 10.20 16.07 18.63
N ALA A 358 10.72 17.20 18.15
CA ALA A 358 10.59 18.49 18.83
C ALA A 358 9.13 18.97 18.90
N GLU A 359 8.34 18.77 17.83
CA GLU A 359 6.91 19.12 17.83
C GLU A 359 6.14 18.32 18.87
N PHE A 360 6.52 17.07 19.16
CA PHE A 360 5.86 16.26 20.16
C PHE A 360 5.91 16.85 21.57
N ASP A 361 6.86 17.73 21.89
CA ASP A 361 6.94 18.39 23.19
C ASP A 361 5.78 19.38 23.45
N ARG A 362 5.03 19.77 22.42
CA ARG A 362 3.83 20.63 22.57
C ARG A 362 2.82 20.01 23.55
N PRO A 363 2.09 20.83 24.34
CA PRO A 363 1.39 20.37 25.54
C PRO A 363 0.10 19.57 25.27
N ALA A 364 -0.47 19.65 24.06
CA ALA A 364 -1.68 18.93 23.69
C ALA A 364 -1.56 18.18 22.36
N LEU A 365 -2.46 17.23 22.14
CA LEU A 365 -2.55 16.42 20.93
C LEU A 365 -3.93 16.57 20.30
N LEU A 366 -3.97 16.90 19.01
CA LEU A 366 -5.16 16.76 18.17
C LEU A 366 -5.16 15.36 17.56
N VAL A 367 -6.29 14.67 17.64
CA VAL A 367 -6.48 13.30 17.17
C VAL A 367 -7.56 13.26 16.09
N LEU A 368 -7.20 12.74 14.92
CA LEU A 368 -8.08 12.63 13.74
C LEU A 368 -8.19 11.16 13.32
N ARG A 369 -9.39 10.66 13.02
CA ARG A 369 -9.54 9.30 12.47
C ARG A 369 -9.11 9.28 11.02
N SER A 370 -8.34 8.27 10.62
CA SER A 370 -8.00 8.11 9.19
C SER A 370 -9.24 7.94 8.31
N SER A 371 -10.33 7.40 8.84
CA SER A 371 -11.61 7.24 8.13
C SER A 371 -12.35 8.55 7.84
N ASP A 372 -12.01 9.64 8.55
CA ASP A 372 -12.65 10.95 8.37
C ASP A 372 -11.93 11.80 7.30
N ALA A 373 -10.86 11.27 6.69
CA ALA A 373 -10.12 11.97 5.66
C ALA A 373 -10.97 12.13 4.38
N ASP A 374 -11.07 13.36 3.88
CA ASP A 374 -11.82 13.68 2.65
C ASP A 374 -11.04 13.38 1.37
N ALA A 375 -9.71 13.27 1.49
CA ALA A 375 -8.79 12.96 0.41
C ALA A 375 -7.90 11.78 0.80
N ALA A 376 -7.47 10.97 -0.18
CA ALA A 376 -6.54 9.90 0.13
C ALA A 376 -5.23 10.48 0.69
N PHE A 377 -4.74 9.78 1.70
CA PHE A 377 -3.52 10.10 2.38
C PHE A 377 -2.32 9.67 1.52
N THR A 378 -1.38 10.59 1.33
CA THR A 378 -0.09 10.31 0.70
C THR A 378 1.02 10.51 1.72
N THR A 379 2.07 9.70 1.65
CA THR A 379 3.27 9.80 2.49
C THR A 379 4.48 9.28 1.73
N THR A 380 5.67 9.75 2.11
CA THR A 380 6.95 9.24 1.58
C THR A 380 7.55 8.11 2.41
N GLY A 381 6.92 7.75 3.54
CA GLY A 381 7.35 6.62 4.35
C GLY A 381 6.92 6.75 5.80
N PHE A 382 6.96 5.61 6.48
CA PHE A 382 6.66 5.49 7.90
C PHE A 382 7.93 5.16 8.66
N TYR A 383 8.15 5.86 9.78
CA TYR A 383 9.37 5.74 10.58
C TYR A 383 9.04 5.67 12.05
N ARG A 384 9.90 5.02 12.81
CA ARG A 384 9.84 5.04 14.26
C ARG A 384 11.21 5.37 14.83
N THR A 385 11.20 5.98 16.00
CA THR A 385 12.40 6.36 16.74
C THR A 385 12.20 6.02 18.21
N ALA A 386 13.28 5.75 18.94
CA ALA A 386 13.23 5.52 20.37
C ALA A 386 12.69 6.73 21.16
N SER A 387 12.73 7.92 20.58
CA SER A 387 12.29 9.16 21.23
C SER A 387 10.79 9.39 21.22
N LEU A 388 10.02 8.65 20.41
CA LEU A 388 8.58 8.86 20.27
C LEU A 388 7.81 7.55 20.50
N PRO A 389 6.63 7.63 21.15
CA PRO A 389 5.75 6.47 21.32
C PRO A 389 4.93 6.15 20.06
N TYR A 390 5.01 6.99 19.03
CA TYR A 390 4.20 6.93 17.82
C TYR A 390 5.05 6.80 16.57
N SER A 391 4.46 6.26 15.52
CA SER A 391 5.04 6.26 14.17
C SER A 391 5.02 7.67 13.60
N ILE A 392 5.93 7.97 12.69
CA ILE A 392 6.03 9.23 11.96
C ILE A 392 5.71 8.93 10.49
N ALA A 393 4.64 9.53 9.96
CA ALA A 393 4.37 9.56 8.53
C ALA A 393 5.00 10.82 7.90
N LEU A 394 6.04 10.65 7.09
CA LEU A 394 6.77 11.77 6.49
C LEU A 394 6.09 12.32 5.25
N ARG A 395 6.15 13.64 5.06
CA ARG A 395 5.60 14.35 3.87
C ARG A 395 4.13 13.99 3.61
N THR A 396 3.36 13.97 4.68
CA THR A 396 1.95 13.66 4.63
C THR A 396 1.18 14.75 3.92
N SER A 397 0.30 14.36 3.00
CA SER A 397 -0.74 15.23 2.45
C SER A 397 -2.11 14.55 2.52
N THR A 398 -3.08 15.23 3.12
CA THR A 398 -4.49 14.78 3.28
C THR A 398 -5.36 15.94 3.78
N GLU A 399 -6.67 15.75 3.85
CA GLU A 399 -7.66 16.76 4.24
C GLU A 399 -8.70 16.19 5.22
N PHE A 400 -9.08 17.00 6.22
CA PHE A 400 -10.10 16.70 7.22
C PHE A 400 -11.05 17.89 7.36
N GLY A 401 -12.14 17.90 6.58
CA GLY A 401 -13.05 19.02 6.50
C GLY A 401 -12.35 20.26 5.95
N THR A 402 -12.11 21.24 6.83
CA THR A 402 -11.39 22.47 6.44
C THR A 402 -9.90 22.43 6.79
N LEU A 403 -9.45 21.41 7.53
CA LEU A 403 -8.06 21.24 7.89
C LEU A 403 -7.30 20.52 6.77
N THR A 404 -6.28 21.16 6.24
CA THR A 404 -5.41 20.63 5.20
C THR A 404 -4.04 20.34 5.79
N ILE A 405 -3.54 19.13 5.57
CA ILE A 405 -2.16 18.72 5.81
C ILE A 405 -1.48 18.66 4.45
N SER A 406 -0.35 19.32 4.28
CA SER A 406 0.36 19.39 3.00
C SER A 406 1.86 19.24 3.19
N ASN A 407 2.41 18.14 2.67
CA ASN A 407 3.84 17.83 2.70
C ASN A 407 4.49 17.93 4.10
N ARG A 408 3.74 17.61 5.16
CA ARG A 408 4.16 17.75 6.56
C ARG A 408 4.36 16.39 7.23
N SER A 409 5.36 16.26 8.10
CA SER A 409 5.49 15.06 8.95
C SER A 409 4.40 15.07 10.03
N VAL A 410 3.70 13.96 10.21
CA VAL A 410 2.67 13.82 11.24
C VAL A 410 2.88 12.55 12.03
N LEU A 411 2.42 12.52 13.28
CA LEU A 411 2.48 11.32 14.09
C LEU A 411 1.26 10.45 13.80
N ILE A 412 1.45 9.14 13.85
CA ILE A 412 0.41 8.14 13.63
C ILE A 412 0.41 7.20 14.82
N ALA A 413 -0.77 6.99 15.40
CA ALA A 413 -0.96 6.10 16.53
C ALA A 413 -2.14 5.17 16.28
N ARG A 414 -2.11 3.98 16.88
CA ARG A 414 -3.32 3.16 17.03
C ARG A 414 -3.99 3.52 18.34
N VAL A 415 -5.23 4.00 18.28
CA VAL A 415 -6.06 4.32 19.45
C VAL A 415 -7.35 3.53 19.30
N ASP A 416 -7.63 2.65 20.25
CA ASP A 416 -8.78 1.74 20.24
C ASP A 416 -8.88 0.87 18.98
N GLY A 417 -7.72 0.40 18.49
CA GLY A 417 -7.61 -0.42 17.27
C GLY A 417 -7.63 0.37 15.96
N GLU A 418 -8.00 1.65 15.98
CA GLU A 418 -8.07 2.51 14.80
C GLU A 418 -6.78 3.30 14.58
N LEU A 419 -6.38 3.44 13.31
CA LEU A 419 -5.29 4.33 12.95
C LEU A 419 -5.75 5.79 13.07
N ARG A 420 -5.00 6.58 13.82
CA ARG A 420 -5.26 8.00 14.05
C ARG A 420 -4.07 8.83 13.62
N PHE A 421 -4.35 9.99 13.04
CA PHE A 421 -3.39 11.07 12.93
C PHE A 421 -3.32 11.79 14.27
N VAL A 422 -2.10 12.05 14.73
CA VAL A 422 -1.81 12.72 15.99
C VAL A 422 -0.96 13.95 15.68
N ILE A 423 -1.51 15.12 15.98
CA ILE A 423 -0.88 16.41 15.68
C ILE A 423 -0.65 17.15 17.01
N PRO A 424 0.61 17.25 17.47
CA PRO A 424 0.96 18.05 18.64
C PRO A 424 0.69 19.55 18.41
N PHE A 425 0.07 20.21 19.39
CA PHE A 425 -0.28 21.62 19.30
C PHE A 425 -0.31 22.33 20.66
N ASP A 426 -0.26 23.66 20.62
CA ASP A 426 -0.38 24.53 21.81
C ASP A 426 -1.84 25.04 21.94
N PRO A 427 -2.62 24.53 22.91
CA PRO A 427 -4.02 24.89 23.04
C PRO A 427 -4.21 26.33 23.49
N GLU A 428 -3.26 26.94 24.20
CA GLU A 428 -3.39 28.34 24.63
C GLU A 428 -3.37 29.31 23.44
N LYS A 429 -2.73 28.90 22.33
CA LYS A 429 -2.60 29.68 21.12
C LYS A 429 -3.64 29.35 20.06
N LEU A 430 -4.02 28.07 19.95
CA LEU A 430 -4.74 27.57 18.78
C LEU A 430 -6.17 27.09 19.09
N LEU A 431 -6.54 26.87 20.36
CA LEU A 431 -7.89 26.46 20.75
C LEU A 431 -8.74 27.67 21.13
N HIS A 432 -9.84 27.88 20.41
CA HIS A 432 -10.83 28.92 20.69
C HIS A 432 -12.20 28.27 20.89
N GLY A 433 -12.62 28.15 22.15
CA GLY A 433 -13.81 27.37 22.50
C GLY A 433 -13.59 25.90 22.16
N ASN A 434 -14.36 25.37 21.21
CA ASN A 434 -14.26 24.00 20.71
C ASN A 434 -13.64 23.93 19.30
N VAL A 435 -12.98 24.99 18.83
CA VAL A 435 -12.36 25.03 17.49
C VAL A 435 -10.86 25.15 17.63
N VAL A 436 -10.12 24.25 16.99
CA VAL A 436 -8.66 24.36 16.82
C VAL A 436 -8.37 24.92 15.43
N ARG A 437 -7.61 26.01 15.35
CA ARG A 437 -7.26 26.67 14.08
C ARG A 437 -5.76 26.66 13.87
N PHE A 438 -5.32 26.21 12.70
CA PHE A 438 -3.92 26.19 12.28
C PHE A 438 -3.68 27.16 11.11
N SER A 439 -2.48 27.74 11.10
CA SER A 439 -1.98 28.62 10.05
C SER A 439 -0.48 28.43 9.84
N GLU A 440 0.02 27.23 10.11
CA GLU A 440 1.44 26.88 10.02
C GLU A 440 1.76 26.34 8.62
N PRO A 441 3.02 26.41 8.16
CA PRO A 441 3.45 25.74 6.94
C PRO A 441 3.06 24.25 6.95
N GLY A 442 2.39 23.80 5.89
CA GLY A 442 1.94 22.42 5.72
C GLY A 442 0.80 21.97 6.65
N LEU A 443 0.23 22.87 7.46
CA LEU A 443 -0.94 22.59 8.30
C LEU A 443 -1.80 23.86 8.46
N ALA A 444 -2.92 23.92 7.74
CA ALA A 444 -3.78 25.10 7.69
C ALA A 444 -5.26 24.74 7.77
N GLY A 445 -6.07 25.65 8.30
CA GLY A 445 -7.52 25.47 8.41
C GLY A 445 -7.97 25.21 9.84
N TRP A 446 -9.13 24.59 10.03
CA TRP A 446 -9.69 24.37 11.35
C TRP A 446 -10.54 23.10 11.47
N VAL A 447 -10.69 22.63 12.70
CA VAL A 447 -11.58 21.54 13.07
C VAL A 447 -12.31 21.86 14.37
N THR A 448 -13.54 21.37 14.48
CA THR A 448 -14.26 21.32 15.75
C THR A 448 -13.79 20.09 16.53
N VAL A 449 -13.55 20.25 17.82
CA VAL A 449 -13.01 19.19 18.67
C VAL A 449 -13.80 19.02 19.95
N ASP A 450 -13.74 17.81 20.51
CA ASP A 450 -14.16 17.49 21.87
C ASP A 450 -12.96 17.00 22.70
N PRO A 451 -12.95 17.20 24.03
CA PRO A 451 -11.92 16.63 24.89
C PRO A 451 -11.89 15.10 24.78
N GLY A 452 -10.71 14.54 24.57
CA GLY A 452 -10.48 13.10 24.49
C GLY A 452 -9.73 12.53 25.70
N PRO A 453 -9.62 11.19 25.79
CA PRO A 453 -8.77 10.55 26.78
C PRO A 453 -7.30 10.96 26.57
N PRO A 454 -6.53 11.20 27.65
CA PRO A 454 -5.14 11.62 27.52
C PRO A 454 -4.30 10.54 26.85
N LEU A 455 -3.44 10.95 25.92
CA LEU A 455 -2.50 10.06 25.23
C LEU A 455 -1.06 10.49 25.55
N SER A 456 -0.22 9.53 25.95
CA SER A 456 1.18 9.79 26.35
C SER A 456 1.33 10.91 27.38
N GLY A 457 0.40 10.98 28.35
CA GLY A 457 0.41 11.99 29.41
C GLY A 457 0.01 13.40 28.98
N LYS A 458 -0.40 13.61 27.71
CA LYS A 458 -0.81 14.91 27.17
C LYS A 458 -2.33 15.04 27.13
N LYS A 459 -2.81 16.29 27.18
CA LYS A 459 -4.23 16.59 26.93
C LYS A 459 -4.55 16.28 25.48
N THR A 460 -5.70 15.68 25.24
CA THR A 460 -6.10 15.23 23.90
C THR A 460 -7.41 15.87 23.49
N TYR A 461 -7.51 16.22 22.22
CA TYR A 461 -8.69 16.77 21.58
C TYR A 461 -8.99 15.94 20.34
N VAL A 462 -10.19 15.38 20.25
CA VAL A 462 -10.61 14.52 19.14
C VAL A 462 -11.48 15.34 18.20
N MET A 463 -11.23 15.27 16.90
CA MET A 463 -12.11 15.90 15.92
C MET A 463 -13.53 15.35 16.05
N ARG A 464 -14.51 16.25 16.10
CA ARG A 464 -15.92 15.89 16.13
C ARG A 464 -16.36 15.37 14.76
N ASP A 465 -17.06 14.25 14.76
CA ASP A 465 -17.70 13.65 13.59
C ASP A 465 -18.57 14.69 12.85
N LYS A 466 -18.55 14.63 11.52
CA LYS A 466 -19.32 15.55 10.65
C LYS A 466 -20.82 15.33 10.75
#